data_AF-A0A7K4TZF3-F1
#
_entry.id   AF-A0A7K4TZF3-F1
#
_cell.length_a   1.000
_cell.length_b   1.000
_cell.length_c   1.000
_cell.angle_alpha   90.00
_cell.angle_beta   90.00
_cell.angle_gamma   90.00
#
_symmetry.space_group_name_H-M   'P 1'
#
loop_
_entity.id
_entity.type
_entity.pdbx_description
1 polymer ?
#
loop_
_entity_poly.entity_id
_entity_poly.type
_entity_poly.pdbx_seq_one_letter_code
_entity_poly.pdbx_strand_id
1 'polypeptide(L)'
;LLQGVRIPTLGSFDVVHTETRVGNKPVILQRPVFHLARNLGGVQNLENKDALLALFSCCFPGGKQLEPLKYARVAVEASVSRRKAEGCILGTTTLLYHCLEKGASVAFVLRGVGVLLIEGSRAHMRF
;
A
#
# COMPACT_ATOMS: atom_id res chain seq x y z
N LEU A 1 12.95 -12.76 5.58
CA LEU A 1 12.73 -11.57 4.74
C LEU A 1 11.23 -11.37 4.59
N LEU A 2 10.64 -10.37 5.25
CA LEU A 2 9.28 -9.94 4.89
C LEU A 2 9.44 -9.20 3.56
N GLN A 3 9.02 -9.86 2.48
CA GLN A 3 9.12 -9.33 1.13
C GLN A 3 7.87 -8.50 0.88
N GLY A 4 8.03 -7.21 0.59
CA GLY A 4 6.90 -6.35 0.28
C GLY A 4 6.17 -6.81 -0.99
N VAL A 5 4.90 -6.46 -1.09
CA VAL A 5 4.01 -6.87 -2.18
C VAL A 5 3.60 -5.66 -3.00
N ARG A 6 3.69 -5.77 -4.32
CA ARG A 6 3.16 -4.77 -5.26
C ARG A 6 1.73 -5.15 -5.66
N ILE A 7 0.79 -4.23 -5.43
CA ILE A 7 -0.61 -4.36 -5.83
C ILE A 7 -0.81 -3.56 -7.12
N PRO A 8 -1.22 -4.20 -8.23
CA PRO A 8 -1.40 -3.54 -9.52
C PRO A 8 -2.26 -2.29 -9.43
N THR A 9 -1.81 -1.20 -10.06
CA THR A 9 -2.49 0.11 -10.12
C THR A 9 -2.73 0.83 -8.78
N LEU A 10 -2.52 0.16 -7.66
CA LEU A 10 -2.82 0.67 -6.31
C LEU A 10 -1.56 1.17 -5.60
N GLY A 11 -0.51 0.37 -5.56
CA GLY A 11 0.67 0.70 -4.76
C GLY A 11 1.53 -0.49 -4.37
N SER A 12 2.30 -0.32 -3.32
CA SER A 12 3.01 -1.41 -2.65
C SER A 12 2.84 -1.34 -1.15
N PHE A 13 2.95 -2.51 -0.53
CA PHE A 13 2.94 -2.67 0.91
C PHE A 13 4.24 -3.34 1.34
N ASP A 14 4.93 -2.78 2.32
CA ASP A 14 6.11 -3.40 2.93
C ASP A 14 6.14 -3.13 4.44
N VAL A 15 7.01 -3.85 5.14
CA VAL A 15 7.33 -3.60 6.55
C VAL A 15 8.71 -2.93 6.62
N VAL A 16 8.72 -1.72 7.14
CA VAL A 16 9.94 -0.95 7.40
C VAL A 16 10.36 -1.20 8.85
N HIS A 17 11.65 -1.47 9.04
CA HIS A 17 12.27 -1.60 10.37
C HIS A 17 12.83 -0.26 10.78
N THR A 18 12.32 0.33 11.86
CA THR A 18 12.80 1.59 12.40
C THR A 18 13.37 1.34 13.78
N GLU A 19 14.65 1.67 13.97
CA GLU A 19 15.26 1.64 15.30
C GLU A 19 14.79 2.86 16.10
N THR A 20 14.26 2.60 17.29
CA THR A 20 13.83 3.65 18.23
C THR A 20 14.43 3.38 19.60
N ARG A 21 14.57 4.42 20.43
CA ARG A 21 15.06 4.26 21.80
C ARG A 21 13.88 4.23 22.76
N VAL A 22 13.76 3.13 23.51
CA VAL A 22 12.86 3.04 24.67
C VAL A 22 13.76 3.05 25.90
N GLY A 23 13.90 4.23 26.51
CA GLY A 23 14.96 4.49 27.49
C GLY A 23 16.35 4.46 26.85
N ASN A 24 17.30 3.72 27.46
CA ASN A 24 18.65 3.51 26.92
C ASN A 24 18.78 2.29 25.98
N LYS A 25 17.70 1.57 25.70
CA LYS A 25 17.76 0.36 24.87
C LYS A 25 17.26 0.66 23.46
N PRO A 26 18.04 0.30 22.41
CA PRO A 26 17.54 0.32 21.06
C PRO A 26 16.49 -0.79 20.87
N VAL A 27 15.35 -0.43 20.30
CA VAL A 27 14.24 -1.33 19.97
C VAL A 27 13.94 -1.16 18.49
N ILE A 28 13.96 -2.27 17.76
CA ILE A 28 13.58 -2.31 16.35
C ILE A 28 12.06 -2.43 16.26
N LEU A 29 11.39 -1.37 15.80
CA LEU A 29 9.97 -1.38 15.50
C LEU A 29 9.76 -1.86 14.07
N GLN A 30 8.80 -2.75 13.89
CA GLN A 30 8.29 -3.16 12.58
C GLN A 30 7.07 -2.33 12.26
N ARG A 31 7.21 -1.40 11.32
CA ARG A 31 6.12 -0.53 10.87
C ARG A 31 5.66 -0.96 9.48
N PRO A 32 4.41 -1.44 9.32
CA PRO A 32 3.80 -1.56 8.00
C PRO A 32 3.67 -0.19 7.32
N VAL A 33 4.07 -0.10 6.06
CA VAL A 33 4.02 1.13 5.25
C VAL A 33 3.36 0.81 3.91
N PHE A 34 2.42 1.68 3.54
CA PHE A 34 1.78 1.63 2.23
C PHE A 34 2.29 2.77 1.35
N HIS A 35 2.75 2.43 0.15
CA HIS A 35 3.21 3.38 -0.85
C HIS A 35 2.21 3.42 -2.00
N LEU A 36 1.55 4.56 -2.15
CA LEU A 36 0.60 4.80 -3.23
C LEU A 36 1.32 4.80 -4.59
N ALA A 37 0.73 4.16 -5.60
CA ALA A 37 1.30 4.16 -6.93
C ALA A 37 1.16 5.54 -7.60
N ARG A 38 2.14 5.93 -8.42
CA ARG A 38 2.19 7.27 -9.05
C ARG A 38 1.03 7.56 -10.01
N ASN A 39 0.40 6.53 -10.59
CA ASN A 39 -0.82 6.70 -11.38
C ASN A 39 -1.99 7.26 -10.56
N LEU A 40 -1.94 7.13 -9.23
CA LEU A 40 -2.88 7.77 -8.30
C LEU A 40 -2.35 9.11 -7.75
N GLY A 41 -1.04 9.36 -7.80
CA GLY A 41 -0.43 10.61 -7.31
C GLY A 41 -0.78 11.86 -8.15
N GLY A 42 -1.11 11.69 -9.43
CA GLY A 42 -1.63 12.77 -10.28
C GLY A 42 -3.09 13.12 -9.99
N VAL A 43 -3.79 12.29 -9.23
CA VAL A 43 -5.17 12.51 -8.81
C VAL A 43 -5.11 13.27 -7.48
N GLN A 44 -5.61 14.51 -7.44
CA GLN A 44 -5.68 15.38 -6.25
C GLN A 44 -4.34 15.80 -5.59
N ASN A 45 -3.18 15.73 -6.26
CA ASN A 45 -1.87 16.05 -5.65
C ASN A 45 -1.63 15.29 -4.33
N LEU A 46 -1.91 13.98 -4.34
CA LEU A 46 -1.83 13.14 -3.14
C LEU A 46 -0.41 13.13 -2.53
N GLU A 47 -0.22 13.92 -1.48
CA GLU A 47 0.92 13.91 -0.58
C GLU A 47 0.71 12.78 0.44
N ASN A 48 1.49 11.73 0.28
CA ASN A 48 1.63 10.75 1.34
C ASN A 48 2.42 11.40 2.49
N LYS A 49 1.80 11.64 3.65
CA LYS A 49 2.51 12.29 4.78
C LYS A 49 3.58 11.40 5.41
N ASP A 50 3.49 10.09 5.21
CA ASP A 50 4.57 9.16 5.55
C ASP A 50 5.72 9.24 4.50
N ALA A 51 5.52 9.96 3.38
CA ALA A 51 6.50 10.13 2.31
C ALA A 51 7.48 11.29 2.47
N LEU A 52 7.46 12.05 3.58
CA LEU A 52 8.63 12.90 3.90
C LEU A 52 9.92 12.06 4.09
N LEU A 53 9.80 10.73 4.25
CA LEU A 53 10.91 9.76 4.15
C LEU A 53 10.97 8.99 2.82
N ALA A 54 9.99 9.16 1.92
CA ALA A 54 9.89 8.41 0.64
C ALA A 54 10.02 9.28 -0.62
N LEU A 55 10.28 10.60 -0.48
CA LEU A 55 10.51 11.55 -1.59
C LEU A 55 11.69 11.17 -2.51
N PHE A 56 12.46 10.12 -2.21
CA PHE A 56 13.57 9.64 -3.03
C PHE A 56 13.34 8.29 -3.70
N SER A 57 12.12 7.75 -3.70
CA SER A 57 11.98 6.30 -3.81
C SER A 57 10.92 5.81 -4.78
N CYS A 58 11.20 6.03 -6.05
CA CYS A 58 10.73 5.13 -7.10
C CYS A 58 11.44 3.76 -7.03
N CYS A 59 12.55 3.72 -6.29
CA CYS A 59 13.33 2.57 -5.88
C CYS A 59 13.55 2.68 -4.36
N PHE A 60 13.03 1.77 -3.54
CA PHE A 60 13.22 1.73 -2.07
C PHE A 60 14.69 2.04 -1.70
N PRO A 61 14.99 2.90 -0.71
CA PRO A 61 16.35 3.02 -0.21
C PRO A 61 16.70 1.68 0.46
N GLY A 62 17.42 0.81 -0.25
CA GLY A 62 17.81 -0.52 0.24
C GLY A 62 17.56 -1.70 -0.71
N GLY A 63 17.09 -1.49 -1.94
CA GLY A 63 17.09 -2.57 -2.96
C GLY A 63 16.17 -3.76 -2.66
N LYS A 64 15.20 -3.61 -1.74
CA LYS A 64 14.20 -4.66 -1.47
C LYS A 64 13.36 -4.92 -2.71
N GLN A 65 13.44 -6.15 -3.23
CA GLN A 65 12.64 -6.58 -4.36
C GLN A 65 11.20 -6.81 -3.91
N LEU A 66 10.27 -6.01 -4.41
CA LEU A 66 8.84 -6.20 -4.19
C LEU A 66 8.32 -7.30 -5.11
N GLU A 67 7.66 -8.32 -4.54
CA GLU A 67 7.02 -9.34 -5.36
C GLU A 67 5.68 -8.83 -5.88
N PRO A 68 5.32 -9.12 -7.15
CA PRO A 68 3.97 -8.88 -7.62
C PRO A 68 2.96 -9.71 -6.82
N LEU A 69 1.77 -9.14 -6.59
CA LEU A 69 0.68 -9.86 -5.96
C LEU A 69 0.40 -11.18 -6.68
N LYS A 70 0.52 -12.29 -5.95
CA LYS A 70 0.36 -13.65 -6.49
C LYS A 70 -1.14 -13.98 -6.61
N TYR A 71 -1.75 -13.69 -7.77
CA TYR A 71 -3.17 -13.95 -8.01
C TYR A 71 -3.60 -15.39 -7.72
N ALA A 72 -2.74 -16.38 -7.98
CA ALA A 72 -3.03 -17.78 -7.67
C ALA A 72 -3.22 -18.00 -6.15
N ARG A 73 -2.41 -17.34 -5.32
CA ARG A 73 -2.52 -17.41 -3.86
C ARG A 73 -3.79 -16.72 -3.37
N VAL A 74 -4.11 -15.54 -3.93
CA VAL A 74 -5.37 -14.84 -3.62
C VAL A 74 -6.58 -15.68 -4.01
N ALA A 75 -6.52 -16.35 -5.15
CA ALA A 75 -7.61 -17.18 -5.65
C ALA A 75 -7.89 -18.38 -4.73
N VAL A 76 -6.84 -19.05 -4.25
CA VAL A 76 -6.95 -20.15 -3.27
C VAL A 76 -7.56 -19.63 -1.97
N GLU A 77 -7.03 -18.53 -1.42
CA GLU A 77 -7.52 -17.95 -0.16
C GLU A 77 -8.98 -17.52 -0.24
N ALA A 78 -9.36 -16.91 -1.36
CA ALA A 78 -10.73 -16.45 -1.60
C ALA A 78 -11.67 -17.55 -2.12
N SER A 79 -11.18 -18.79 -2.32
CA SER A 79 -11.96 -19.90 -2.90
C SER A 79 -12.62 -19.56 -4.24
N VAL A 80 -11.87 -18.88 -5.12
CA VAL A 80 -12.32 -18.48 -6.46
C VAL A 80 -11.31 -18.91 -7.53
N SER A 81 -11.69 -18.81 -8.81
CA SER A 81 -10.73 -19.02 -9.90
C SER A 81 -9.69 -17.89 -9.96
N ARG A 82 -8.48 -18.19 -10.46
CA ARG A 82 -7.43 -17.17 -10.70
C ARG A 82 -7.95 -15.99 -11.51
N ARG A 83 -8.71 -16.25 -12.57
CA ARG A 83 -9.32 -15.22 -13.43
C ARG A 83 -10.29 -14.34 -12.66
N LYS A 84 -11.10 -14.93 -11.77
CA LYS A 84 -12.03 -14.18 -10.92
C LYS A 84 -11.28 -13.32 -9.90
N ALA A 85 -10.23 -13.85 -9.27
CA ALA A 85 -9.40 -13.08 -8.35
C ALA A 85 -8.75 -11.87 -9.04
N GLU A 86 -8.14 -12.08 -10.22
CA GLU A 86 -7.53 -11.01 -11.01
C GLU A 86 -8.56 -9.95 -11.43
N GLY A 87 -9.72 -10.37 -11.93
CA GLY A 87 -10.80 -9.44 -12.30
C GLY A 87 -11.35 -8.65 -11.10
N CYS A 88 -11.51 -9.29 -9.94
CA CYS A 88 -11.93 -8.62 -8.71
C CYS A 88 -10.91 -7.58 -8.25
N ILE A 89 -9.61 -7.91 -8.27
CA ILE A 89 -8.54 -6.98 -7.90
C ILE A 89 -8.53 -5.78 -8.85
N LEU A 90 -8.48 -6.02 -10.15
CA LEU A 90 -8.48 -4.95 -11.16
C LEU A 90 -9.74 -4.08 -11.08
N GLY A 91 -10.91 -4.69 -10.95
CA GLY A 91 -12.17 -3.95 -10.81
C GLY A 91 -12.20 -3.08 -9.56
N THR A 92 -11.69 -3.60 -8.43
CA THR A 92 -11.64 -2.87 -7.17
C THR A 92 -10.67 -1.68 -7.24
N THR A 93 -9.48 -1.87 -7.80
CA THR A 93 -8.49 -0.78 -7.92
C THR A 93 -8.93 0.27 -8.95
N THR A 94 -9.64 -0.14 -10.01
CA THR A 94 -10.23 0.77 -10.99
C THR A 94 -11.35 1.60 -10.37
N LEU A 95 -12.23 0.98 -9.56
CA LEU A 95 -13.26 1.71 -8.82
C LEU A 95 -12.64 2.72 -7.87
N LEU A 96 -11.59 2.33 -7.13
CA LEU A 96 -10.85 3.24 -6.26
C LEU A 96 -10.30 4.43 -7.04
N TYR A 97 -9.65 4.18 -8.18
CA TYR A 97 -9.13 5.24 -9.04
C TYR A 97 -10.23 6.26 -9.38
N HIS A 98 -11.40 5.81 -9.84
CA HIS A 98 -12.51 6.70 -10.20
C HIS A 98 -13.12 7.43 -9.01
N CYS A 99 -13.16 6.80 -7.82
CA CYS A 99 -13.59 7.50 -6.61
C CYS A 99 -12.63 8.67 -6.31
N LEU A 100 -11.33 8.41 -6.38
CA LEU A 100 -10.30 9.43 -6.15
C LEU A 100 -10.32 10.52 -7.23
N GLU A 101 -10.55 10.15 -8.49
CA GLU A 101 -10.67 11.10 -9.61
C GLU A 101 -11.78 12.14 -9.36
N LYS A 102 -12.86 11.72 -8.70
CA LYS A 102 -14.01 12.57 -8.36
C LYS A 102 -13.84 13.38 -7.08
N GLY A 103 -12.68 13.35 -6.42
CA GLY A 103 -12.50 14.04 -5.15
C GLY A 103 -13.06 13.30 -3.94
N ALA A 104 -13.53 12.05 -4.10
CA ALA A 104 -14.14 11.32 -2.98
C ALA A 104 -13.07 10.92 -1.95
N SER A 105 -13.43 11.03 -0.68
CA SER A 105 -12.64 10.43 0.39
C SER A 105 -12.92 8.94 0.45
N VAL A 106 -11.87 8.12 0.55
CA VAL A 106 -12.00 6.66 0.50
C VAL A 106 -11.32 6.02 1.71
N ALA A 107 -12.02 5.07 2.33
CA ALA A 107 -11.46 4.16 3.30
C ALA A 107 -11.33 2.77 2.66
N PHE A 108 -10.09 2.34 2.41
CA PHE A 108 -9.80 1.04 1.82
C PHE A 108 -9.31 0.06 2.89
N VAL A 109 -10.16 -0.91 3.23
CA VAL A 109 -9.89 -1.88 4.29
C VAL A 109 -9.04 -3.03 3.76
N LEU A 110 -7.83 -3.15 4.27
CA LEU A 110 -6.92 -4.26 4.05
C LEU A 110 -7.06 -5.23 5.24
N ARG A 111 -7.93 -6.23 5.11
CA ARG A 111 -8.19 -7.19 6.21
C ARG A 111 -6.90 -7.83 6.70
N GLY A 112 -6.71 -7.82 8.02
CA GLY A 112 -5.50 -8.34 8.68
C GLY A 112 -4.27 -7.43 8.59
N VAL A 113 -4.40 -6.24 7.98
CA VAL A 113 -3.32 -5.26 7.83
C VAL A 113 -3.69 -3.90 8.42
N GLY A 114 -4.85 -3.35 8.06
CA GLY A 114 -5.28 -2.01 8.49
C GLY A 114 -6.23 -1.34 7.50
N VAL A 115 -6.40 -0.04 7.64
CA VAL A 115 -7.25 0.78 6.75
C VAL A 115 -6.41 1.87 6.12
N LEU A 116 -6.38 1.91 4.79
CA LEU A 116 -5.82 3.02 4.03
C LEU A 116 -6.89 4.09 3.88
N LEU A 117 -6.67 5.24 4.51
CA LEU A 117 -7.53 6.40 4.41
C LEU A 117 -6.95 7.39 3.41
N ILE A 118 -7.75 7.80 2.44
CA ILE A 118 -7.41 8.81 1.45
C ILE A 118 -8.46 9.93 1.55
N GLU A 119 -8.03 11.11 1.99
CA GLU A 119 -8.88 12.27 2.24
C GLU A 119 -8.23 13.51 1.58
N GLY A 120 -8.90 14.06 0.57
CA GLY A 120 -8.32 15.11 -0.27
C GLY A 120 -6.97 14.67 -0.86
N SER A 121 -5.94 15.47 -0.62
CA SER A 121 -4.56 15.18 -1.03
C SER A 121 -3.76 14.35 -0.04
N ARG A 122 -4.37 13.67 0.94
CA ARG A 122 -3.62 12.93 1.97
C ARG A 122 -3.97 11.46 1.98
N ALA A 123 -2.95 10.61 1.91
CA ALA A 123 -3.05 9.17 2.16
C ALA A 123 -2.33 8.79 3.47
N HIS A 124 -2.97 8.01 4.33
CA HIS A 124 -2.36 7.49 5.55
C HIS A 124 -2.95 6.12 5.95
N MET A 125 -2.14 5.30 6.61
CA MET A 125 -2.60 4.04 7.18
C MET A 125 -3.09 4.21 8.61
N ARG A 126 -4.17 3.51 8.96
CA ARG A 126 -4.59 3.24 10.35
C ARG A 126 -4.50 1.73 10.61
N PHE A 127 -3.97 1.37 11.78
CA PHE A 127 -3.70 -0.02 12.19
C PHE A 127 -4.60 -0.44 13.34
#